data_AF-A0A3D3W0V6-F1
#
_entry.id   AF-A0A3D3W0V6-F1
#
_cell.length_a   1.000
_cell.length_b   1.000
_cell.length_c   1.000
_cell.angle_alpha   90.00
_cell.angle_beta   90.00
_cell.angle_gamma   90.00
#
_symmetry.space_group_name_H-M   'P 1'
#
loop_
_entity.id
_entity.type
_entity.pdbx_description
1 polymer ?
#
loop_
_entity_poly.entity_id
_entity_poly.type
_entity_poly.pdbx_seq_one_letter_code
_entity_poly.pdbx_strand_id
1 'polypeptide(L)' 'VDMNVVMTGRGRFIEVQGTAEGQPFDETQLQAMLQLAKRGISELTQRQCEC' A
#
# COMPACT_ATOMS: atom_id res chain seq x y z
N VAL A 1 -12.48 3.45 5.38
CA VAL A 1 -11.06 3.34 5.75
C VAL A 1 -10.27 3.59 4.49
N ASP A 2 -9.44 4.60 4.53
CA ASP A 2 -8.56 4.97 3.43
C ASP A 2 -7.13 4.73 3.84
N MET A 3 -6.31 4.28 2.89
CA MET A 3 -4.88 4.11 3.14
C MET A 3 -4.06 4.54 1.94
N ASN A 4 -3.09 5.40 2.21
CA ASN A 4 -2.06 5.81 1.29
C ASN A 4 -0.76 5.06 1.63
N VAL A 5 -0.10 4.52 0.61
CA VAL A 5 1.14 3.76 0.76
C VAL A 5 2.17 4.24 -0.25
N VAL A 6 3.34 4.63 0.24
CA VAL A 6 4.49 5.02 -0.59
C VAL A 6 5.61 4.02 -0.35
N MET A 7 6.16 3.47 -1.43
CA MET A 7 7.24 2.49 -1.37
C MET A 7 8.34 2.81 -2.39
N THR A 8 9.56 2.37 -2.07
CA THR A 8 10.65 2.27 -3.03
C THR A 8 10.38 1.12 -4.03
N GLY A 9 10.93 1.20 -5.24
CA GLY A 9 10.87 0.11 -6.23
C GLY A 9 11.56 -1.19 -5.80
N ARG A 10 12.24 -1.22 -4.64
CA ARG A 10 12.82 -2.42 -4.01
C ARG A 10 11.94 -2.99 -2.89
N GLY A 11 10.69 -2.56 -2.77
CA GLY A 11 9.72 -3.11 -1.82
C GLY A 11 9.83 -2.59 -0.38
N ARG A 12 10.63 -1.53 -0.13
CA ARG A 12 10.73 -0.89 1.20
C ARG A 12 9.74 0.25 1.34
N PHE A 13 9.04 0.33 2.47
CA PHE A 13 8.10 1.41 2.79
C PHE A 13 8.83 2.73 3.04
N ILE A 14 8.26 3.81 2.51
CA ILE A 14 8.61 5.21 2.80
C ILE A 14 7.54 5.80 3.71
N GLU A 15 6.26 5.54 3.39
CA GLU A 15 5.12 6.05 4.15
C GLU A 15 3.98 5.04 4.11
N VAL A 16 3.29 4.90 5.25
CA VAL A 16 2.01 4.21 5.39
C VAL A 16 1.12 5.10 6.23
N GLN A 17 0.04 5.59 5.64
CA GLN A 17 -0.90 6.48 6.30
C GLN A 17 -2.30 5.90 6.14
N GLY A 18 -2.90 5.46 7.24
CA GLY A 18 -4.27 4.97 7.28
C GLY A 18 -5.18 5.95 8.03
N THR A 19 -6.34 6.24 7.47
CA THR A 19 -7.41 6.98 8.13
C THR A 19 -8.63 6.08 8.31
N ALA A 20 -9.06 5.91 9.56
CA ALA A 20 -10.33 5.27 9.88
C ALA A 20 -11.46 6.29 9.77
N GLU A 21 -11.95 6.55 8.56
CA GLU A 21 -13.18 7.32 8.38
C GLU A 21 -14.39 6.45 8.78
N GLY A 22 -14.97 6.75 9.94
CA GLY A 22 -16.22 6.16 10.44
C GLY A 22 -16.05 4.95 11.36
N GLN A 23 -15.22 3.96 11.00
CA GLN A 23 -14.97 2.77 11.83
C GLN A 23 -13.47 2.43 11.87
N PRO A 24 -12.92 2.07 13.06
CA PRO A 24 -11.58 1.50 13.17
C PRO A 24 -11.44 0.23 12.33
N PHE A 25 -10.23 -0.03 11.85
CA PHE A 25 -9.88 -1.29 11.20
C PHE A 25 -9.08 -2.17 12.15
N ASP A 26 -9.24 -3.48 12.02
CA ASP A 26 -8.45 -4.45 12.76
C ASP A 26 -7.10 -4.74 12.06
N GLU A 27 -6.26 -5.51 12.74
CA GLU A 27 -4.94 -5.90 12.21
C GLU A 27 -5.05 -6.70 10.90
N THR A 28 -6.07 -7.56 10.77
CA THR A 28 -6.26 -8.39 9.57
C THR A 28 -6.59 -7.51 8.37
N GLN A 29 -7.45 -6.52 8.56
CA GLN A 29 -7.79 -5.53 7.55
C GLN A 29 -6.58 -4.68 7.17
N LEU A 30 -5.79 -4.22 8.14
CA LEU A 30 -4.54 -3.49 7.87
C LEU A 30 -3.60 -4.34 7.00
N GLN A 31 -3.37 -5.60 7.37
CA GLN A 31 -2.50 -6.50 6.62
C GLN A 31 -3.01 -6.75 5.20
N ALA A 32 -4.32 -6.95 5.03
CA ALA A 32 -4.93 -7.17 3.72
C ALA A 32 -4.71 -5.96 2.79
N MET A 33 -4.95 -4.75 3.29
CA MET A 33 -4.73 -3.53 2.52
C MET A 33 -3.23 -3.29 2.21
N LEU A 34 -2.32 -3.60 3.14
CA LEU A 34 -0.88 -3.52 2.89
C LEU A 34 -0.40 -4.52 1.83
N GLN A 35 -0.95 -5.74 1.82
CA GLN A 35 -0.66 -6.72 0.77
C GLN A 35 -1.15 -6.24 -0.60
N LEU A 36 -2.36 -5.68 -0.66
CA LEU A 36 -2.92 -5.11 -1.88
C LEU A 36 -2.05 -3.98 -2.42
N ALA A 37 -1.64 -3.05 -1.54
CA ALA A 37 -0.76 -1.93 -1.92
C ALA A 37 0.60 -2.41 -2.44
N LYS A 38 1.25 -3.35 -1.76
CA LYS A 38 2.54 -3.93 -2.20
C LYS A 38 2.45 -4.51 -3.61
N ARG A 39 1.39 -5.28 -3.88
CA ARG A 39 1.17 -5.89 -5.19
C ARG A 39 0.96 -4.82 -6.27
N GLY A 40 0.04 -3.89 -6.03
CA GLY A 40 -0.26 -2.82 -7.00
C GLY A 40 0.95 -1.95 -7.32
N ILE A 41 1.73 -1.56 -6.29
CA ILE A 41 2.95 -0.77 -6.48
C ILE A 41 4.00 -1.57 -7.26
N SER A 42 4.15 -2.87 -7.01
CA SER A 42 5.07 -3.72 -7.78
C SER A 42 4.69 -3.78 -9.26
N GLU A 43 3.40 -3.96 -9.56
CA GLU A 43 2.89 -4.00 -10.94
C GLU A 43 3.08 -2.64 -11.65
N LEU A 44 2.82 -1.53 -10.96
CA LEU A 44 3.05 -0.18 -11.50
C LEU A 44 4.54 0.12 -11.72
N THR A 45 5.39 -0.26 -10.77
CA THR A 45 6.85 -0.07 -10.88
C THR A 45 7.39 -0.82 -12.10
N GLN A 46 6.95 -2.07 -12.30
CA GLN A 46 7.34 -2.86 -13.47
C GLN A 46 6.99 -2.13 -14.78
N ARG A 47 5.73 -1.66 -14.90
CA ARG A 47 5.26 -0.93 -16.09
C ARG A 47 6.00 0.39 -16.32
N GLN A 48 6.38 1.09 -15.26
CA GLN A 48 7.14 2.34 -15.36
C GLN A 48 8.60 2.11 -15.80
N CYS A 49 9.18 0.95 -15.48
CA CYS A 49 10.52 0.56 -15.95
C CYS A 49 10.55 -0.01 -17.37
N GLU A 50 9.40 -0.34 -17.95
CA GLU A 50 9.27 -0.80 -19.35
C GLU A 50 9.29 0.35 -20.37
N CYS A 51 9.21 1.61 -19.93
CA CYS A 51 9.37 2.83 -20.74
C CYS A 51 10.85 3.23 -20.89
#